data_AF-A0AAN7VGC8-F1
#
_entry.id   AF-A0AAN7VGC8-F1
#
_cell.length_a   1.000
_cell.length_b   1.000
_cell.length_c   1.000
_cell.angle_alpha   90.00
_cell.angle_beta   90.00
_cell.angle_gamma   90.00
#
_symmetry.space_group_name_H-M   'P 1'
#
loop_
_entity.id
_entity.type
_entity.pdbx_description
1 polymer ?
#
loop_
_entity_poly.entity_id
_entity_poly.type
_entity_poly.pdbx_seq_one_letter_code
_entity_poly.pdbx_strand_id
1 'polypeptide(L)' 'MFLVISGLFDTIEHRYLVSGHSFLKCDRDFVFIEKRKRRYSPMVPEDLYDVILSSTHTTTEYNHFFPLLPL' A
#
# COMPACT_ATOMS: atom_id res chain seq x y z
N MET A 1 0.62 24.65 -9.55
CA MET A 1 -0.28 25.30 -10.53
C MET A 1 0.23 25.32 -11.96
N PHE A 2 1.50 24.98 -12.25
CA PHE A 2 2.01 24.92 -13.64
C PHE A 2 1.26 23.90 -14.53
N LEU A 3 0.94 22.73 -13.99
CA LEU A 3 0.31 21.61 -14.72
C LEU A 3 -1.13 21.87 -15.17
N VAL A 4 -1.88 22.71 -14.43
CA VAL A 4 -3.22 23.15 -14.83
C VAL A 4 -3.13 24.23 -15.90
N ILE A 5 -2.21 25.17 -15.71
CA ILE A 5 -1.96 26.26 -16.65
C ILE A 5 -1.43 25.74 -17.99
N SER A 6 -0.68 24.65 -18.00
CA SER A 6 -0.21 23.99 -19.23
C SER A 6 -1.29 23.16 -19.94
N GLY A 7 -2.53 23.13 -19.44
CA GLY A 7 -3.64 22.39 -20.03
C GLY A 7 -3.51 20.87 -19.98
N LEU A 8 -2.57 20.35 -19.18
CA LEU A 8 -2.38 18.91 -19.01
C LEU A 8 -3.41 18.30 -18.05
N PHE A 9 -3.93 19.10 -17.13
CA PHE A 9 -4.94 18.68 -16.16
C PHE A 9 -5.96 19.80 -15.95
N ASP A 10 -7.25 19.47 -15.95
CA ASP A 10 -8.31 20.46 -15.70
C ASP A 10 -8.36 20.88 -14.22
N THR A 11 -8.14 19.94 -13.31
CA THR A 11 -8.20 20.19 -11.86
C THR A 11 -7.16 19.35 -11.13
N ILE A 12 -6.47 19.95 -10.17
CA ILE A 12 -5.57 19.24 -9.26
C ILE A 12 -6.12 19.36 -7.85
N GLU A 13 -6.64 18.26 -7.31
CA GLU A 13 -7.07 18.17 -5.92
C GLU A 13 -5.90 17.81 -5.01
N HIS A 14 -5.54 18.72 -4.11
CA HIS A 14 -4.58 18.44 -3.05
C HIS A 14 -5.31 17.95 -1.81
N ARG A 15 -5.12 16.68 -1.45
CA ARG A 15 -5.62 16.12 -0.18
C ARG A 15 -4.54 16.26 0.87
N TYR A 16 -4.77 17.13 1.84
CA TYR A 16 -3.91 17.28 3.00
C TYR A 16 -4.36 16.32 4.11
N LEU A 17 -3.40 15.78 4.86
CA LEU A 17 -3.70 14.97 6.03
C LEU A 17 -4.34 15.85 7.10
N VAL A 18 -5.62 15.63 7.39
CA VAL A 18 -6.34 16.30 8.49
C VAL A 18 -6.34 15.37 9.70
N SER A 19 -5.90 15.87 10.86
CA SER A 19 -5.95 15.14 12.12
C SER A 19 -7.37 14.61 12.38
N GLY A 20 -7.51 13.29 12.61
CA GLY A 20 -8.79 12.63 12.86
C GLY A 20 -9.42 11.93 11.65
N HIS A 21 -8.94 12.18 10.43
CA HIS A 21 -9.40 11.51 9.20
C HIS A 21 -8.25 10.85 8.41
N SER A 22 -7.11 10.62 9.05
CA SER A 22 -5.92 10.04 8.44
C SER A 22 -6.08 8.59 7.97
N PHE A 23 -7.23 7.95 8.21
CA PHE A 23 -7.44 6.54 7.92
C PHE A 23 -7.63 6.30 6.42
N LEU A 24 -6.53 6.16 5.71
CA LEU A 24 -6.53 5.72 4.32
C LEU A 24 -6.85 4.22 4.28
N LYS A 25 -7.51 3.76 3.21
CA LYS A 25 -7.82 2.33 3.06
C LYS A 25 -6.55 1.46 3.13
N CYS A 26 -5.42 2.00 2.64
CA CYS A 26 -4.11 1.35 2.66
C CYS A 26 -3.47 1.25 4.05
N ASP A 27 -3.92 2.02 5.05
CA ASP A 27 -3.31 2.00 6.39
C ASP A 27 -3.40 0.63 7.03
N ARG A 28 -4.47 -0.12 6.73
CA ARG A 28 -4.60 -1.51 7.15
C ARG A 28 -3.47 -2.36 6.59
N ASP A 29 -3.19 -2.26 5.29
CA ASP A 29 -2.13 -3.03 4.62
C ASP A 29 -0.76 -2.66 5.20
N PHE A 30 -0.50 -1.36 5.42
CA PHE A 30 0.75 -0.89 6.03
C PHE A 30 0.97 -1.44 7.44
N VAL A 31 -0.08 -1.54 8.27
CA VAL A 31 0.01 -2.14 9.60
C VAL A 31 0.48 -3.61 9.53
N PHE A 32 -0.03 -4.39 8.57
CA PHE A 32 0.38 -5.80 8.41
C PHE A 32 1.81 -5.92 7.86
N ILE A 33 2.18 -5.10 6.89
CA ILE A 33 3.54 -5.03 6.35
C ILE A 33 4.53 -4.69 7.48
N GLU A 34 4.26 -3.67 8.28
CA GLU A 34 5.10 -3.28 9.40
C GLU A 34 5.21 -4.39 10.46
N LYS A 35 4.09 -5.05 10.78
CA LYS A 35 4.08 -6.18 11.71
C LYS A 35 4.91 -7.35 11.19
N ARG A 36 4.83 -7.65 9.89
CA ARG A 36 5.63 -8.70 9.23
C ARG A 36 7.11 -8.34 9.22
N LYS A 37 7.43 -7.08 8.90
CA LYS A 37 8.79 -6.52 8.92
C LYS A 37 9.43 -6.60 10.30
N ARG A 38 8.69 -6.51 11.41
CA ARG A 38 9.27 -6.71 12.77
C ARG A 38 9.78 -8.14 13.02
N ARG A 39 9.27 -9.13 12.28
CA ARG A 39 9.63 -10.55 12.43
C ARG A 39 10.55 -11.05 11.31
N TYR A 40 10.83 -10.20 10.34
CA TYR A 40 11.63 -10.52 9.17
C TYR A 40 12.79 -9.53 9.12
N SER A 41 14.00 -10.01 8.87
CA SER A 41 15.19 -9.16 8.86
C SER A 41 15.68 -8.99 7.42
N PRO A 42 15.09 -8.08 6.63
CA PRO A 42 15.53 -7.85 5.26
C PRO A 42 16.96 -7.29 5.29
N MET A 43 17.84 -7.87 4.49
CA MET A 43 19.25 -7.49 4.37
C MET A 43 19.49 -6.65 3.10
N VAL A 44 18.69 -6.88 2.07
CA VAL A 44 18.70 -6.12 0.82
C VAL A 44 17.31 -5.56 0.48
N PRO A 45 17.20 -4.51 -0.35
CA PRO A 45 15.91 -3.94 -0.73
C PRO A 45 14.95 -4.96 -1.36
N GLU A 46 15.47 -5.94 -2.09
CA GLU A 46 14.69 -6.99 -2.74
C GLU A 46 13.96 -7.88 -1.73
N ASP A 47 14.52 -8.06 -0.54
CA ASP A 47 13.87 -8.83 0.52
C ASP A 47 12.57 -8.17 1.02
N LEU A 48 12.39 -6.86 0.76
CA LEU A 48 11.15 -6.17 1.09
C LEU A 48 9.99 -6.64 0.20
N TYR A 49 10.24 -7.15 -1.02
CA TYR A 49 9.20 -7.75 -1.84
C TYR A 49 8.58 -8.95 -1.12
N ASP A 50 9.40 -9.81 -0.53
CA ASP A 50 8.93 -10.97 0.25
C ASP A 50 8.18 -10.54 1.51
N VAL A 51 8.62 -9.47 2.17
CA VAL A 51 7.91 -8.90 3.34
C VAL A 51 6.52 -8.41 2.95
N ILE A 52 6.39 -7.72 1.81
CA ILE A 52 5.12 -7.17 1.33
C ILE A 52 4.22 -8.31 0.85
N LEU A 53 4.71 -9.22 0.01
CA LEU A 53 3.94 -10.33 -0.57
C LEU A 53 3.47 -11.33 0.50
N SER A 54 4.29 -11.58 1.53
CA SER A 54 3.92 -12.46 2.65
C SER A 54 3.14 -11.75 3.77
N SER A 55 2.90 -10.44 3.65
CA SER A 55 2.03 -9.73 4.58
C SER A 55 0.57 -9.96 4.19
N THR A 56 -0.09 -10.87 4.90
CA THR A 56 -1.50 -11.19 4.66
C THR A 56 -2.37 -10.64 5.77
N HIS A 57 -3.54 -10.11 5.42
CA HIS A 57 -4.68 -10.09 6.35
C HIS A 57 -4.94 -11.53 6.75
N THR A 58 -4.74 -11.90 8.01
CA THR A 58 -5.31 -13.17 8.50
C THR A 58 -6.82 -12.96 8.61
N THR A 59 -7.48 -12.94 7.46
CA THR A 59 -8.92 -13.11 7.40
C THR A 59 -9.13 -14.60 7.60
N THR A 60 -9.43 -15.00 8.83
CA THR A 60 -10.36 -16.10 9.03
C THR A 60 -11.55 -15.79 8.13
N GLU A 61 -11.66 -16.53 7.03
CA GLU A 61 -12.66 -16.50 5.96
C GLU A 61 -12.29 -15.78 4.65
N TYR A 62 -12.58 -16.51 3.56
CA TYR A 62 -12.48 -16.16 2.13
C TYR A 62 -11.10 -16.29 1.47
N ASN A 63 -10.67 -17.54 1.34
CA ASN A 63 -10.07 -18.01 0.09
C ASN A 63 -10.99 -17.63 -1.06
N HIS A 64 -10.62 -16.69 -1.93
CA HIS A 64 -10.90 -16.67 -3.37
C HIS A 64 -10.39 -15.35 -3.95
N PHE A 65 -9.76 -15.41 -5.12
CA PHE A 65 -9.26 -14.31 -5.96
C PHE A 65 -7.93 -13.66 -5.56
N PHE A 66 -6.83 -14.26 -6.02
CA PHE A 66 -5.99 -13.65 -7.06
C PHE A 66 -5.45 -14.79 -7.94
N PRO A 67 -5.80 -14.85 -9.25
CA PRO A 67 -5.23 -15.84 -10.13
C PRO A 67 -3.75 -15.50 -10.32
N LEU A 68 -2.91 -16.50 -10.08
CA LEU A 68 -1.49 -16.49 -10.40
C LEU A 68 -1.34 -16.11 -11.90
N LEU A 69 -0.77 -14.95 -12.18
CA LEU A 69 -0.26 -14.67 -13.52
C LEU A 69 1.06 -15.42 -13.69
N PRO A 70 1.23 -16.22 -14.76
CA PRO A 70 2.44 -16.99 -14.97
C PRO A 70 3.60 -16.09 -15.40
N LEU A 71 4.80 -16.53 -15.04
CA LEU A 71 6.12 -15.96 -15.37
C LEU A 71 6.31 -15.67 -16.86
#